data_AF-A0A2W7RNE1-F1
#
_entry.id   AF-A0A2W7RNE1-F1
#
_cell.length_a   1.000
_cell.length_b   1.000
_cell.length_c   1.000
_cell.angle_alpha   90.00
_cell.angle_beta   90.00
_cell.angle_gamma   90.00
#
_symmetry.space_group_name_H-M   'P 1'
#
loop_
_entity.id
_entity.type
_entity.pdbx_description
1 polymer ?
#
loop_
_entity_poly.entity_id
_entity_poly.type
_entity_poly.pdbx_seq_one_letter_code
_entity_poly.pdbx_strand_id
1 'polypeptide(L)' 'MKKITAIILIILALVMFYLSYKIGGLPPAITGLGFIAIAVVFLNEK' A
#
# COMPACT_ATOMS: atom_id res chain seq x y z
N MET A 1 -1.20 17.37 -3.87
CA MET A 1 -2.01 16.36 -3.14
C MET A 1 -1.73 14.93 -3.60
N LYS A 2 -1.77 14.62 -4.91
CA LYS A 2 -1.50 13.26 -5.45
C LYS A 2 -0.22 12.60 -4.92
N LYS A 3 0.91 13.32 -4.90
CA LYS A 3 2.19 12.82 -4.35
C LYS A 3 2.11 12.47 -2.85
N ILE A 4 1.39 13.28 -2.07
CA ILE A 4 1.19 13.03 -0.64
C ILE A 4 0.33 11.78 -0.46
N THR A 5 -0.75 11.64 -1.24
CA THR A 5 -1.61 10.46 -1.26
C THR A 5 -0.82 9.19 -1.61
N ALA A 6 0.05 9.24 -2.62
CA ALA A 6 0.90 8.12 -2.98
C ALA A 6 1.88 7.73 -1.86
N ILE A 7 2.48 8.71 -1.18
CA ILE A 7 3.36 8.45 -0.02
C ILE A 7 2.57 7.77 1.10
N ILE A 8 1.37 8.25 1.41
CA ILE A 8 0.49 7.66 2.44
C ILE A 8 0.14 6.20 2.08
N LEU A 9 -0.20 5.94 0.81
CA LEU A 9 -0.52 4.59 0.34
C LEU A 9 0.66 3.63 0.45
N ILE A 10 1.88 4.10 0.14
CA ILE A 10 3.11 3.29 0.31
C ILE A 10 3.34 2.96 1.79
N ILE A 11 3.15 3.92 2.69
CA ILE A 11 3.27 3.69 4.13
C ILE A 11 2.24 2.67 4.62
N LEU A 12 0.98 2.79 4.17
CA LEU A 12 -0.08 1.82 4.48
C LEU A 12 0.23 0.42 3.96
N ALA A 13 0.81 0.31 2.77
CA ALA A 13 1.24 -0.97 2.22
C ALA A 13 2.29 -1.65 3.11
N LEU A 14 3.28 -0.90 3.58
CA LEU A 14 4.30 -1.41 4.50
C LEU A 14 3.70 -1.89 5.83
N VAL A 15 2.73 -1.15 6.38
CA VAL A 15 2.00 -1.56 7.59
C VAL A 15 1.22 -2.86 7.36
N MET A 16 0.57 -3.01 6.20
CA MET A 16 -0.19 -4.21 5.86
C MET A 16 0.72 -5.43 5.67
N PHE A 17 1.91 -5.27 5.09
CA PHE A 17 2.89 -6.36 5.02
C PHE A 17 3.43 -6.73 6.39
N TYR A 18 3.72 -5.75 7.24
CA TYR A 18 4.11 -6.02 8.63
C TYR A 18 3.01 -6.79 9.38
N LEU A 19 1.74 -6.38 9.21
CA LEU A 19 0.62 -7.09 9.81
C LEU A 19 0.51 -8.52 9.26
N SER A 20 0.59 -8.69 7.94
CA SER A 20 0.60 -10.02 7.30
C SER A 20 1.65 -10.94 7.89
N TYR A 21 2.88 -10.43 8.06
CA TYR A 21 3.97 -11.16 8.70
C TYR A 21 3.65 -11.52 10.15
N LYS A 22 3.09 -10.59 10.92
CA LYS A 22 2.75 -10.80 12.33
C LYS A 22 1.62 -11.80 12.56
N ILE A 23 0.59 -11.79 11.71
CA ILE A 23 -0.59 -12.63 11.88
C ILE A 23 -0.61 -13.86 10.97
N GLY A 24 0.43 -14.07 10.15
CA GLY A 24 0.48 -15.13 9.14
C GLY A 24 -0.65 -15.04 8.11
N GLY A 25 -1.25 -13.85 7.96
CA GLY A 25 -2.49 -13.64 7.24
C GLY A 25 -2.22 -13.24 5.80
N LEU A 26 -2.82 -13.98 4.85
CA LEU A 26 -2.84 -13.60 3.44
C LEU A 26 -3.63 -12.30 3.17
N PRO A 27 -4.78 -12.02 3.83
CA PRO A 27 -5.58 -10.85 3.50
C PRO A 27 -4.82 -9.50 3.63
N PRO A 28 -4.06 -9.22 4.71
CA PRO A 28 -3.26 -7.99 4.77
C PRO A 28 -2.22 -7.89 3.66
N ALA A 29 -1.55 -8.98 3.26
CA ALA A 29 -0.57 -8.93 2.17
C ALA A 29 -1.23 -8.51 0.84
N ILE A 30 -2.39 -9.08 0.52
CA ILE A 30 -3.12 -8.73 -0.70
C ILE A 30 -3.57 -7.27 -0.67
N THR A 31 -4.06 -6.79 0.48
CA THR A 31 -4.41 -5.38 0.67
C THR A 31 -3.20 -4.45 0.49
N GLY A 32 -2.03 -4.84 1.02
CA GLY A 32 -0.78 -4.10 0.85
C GLY A 32 -0.36 -3.99 -0.62
N LEU A 33 -0.47 -5.06 -1.39
CA LEU A 33 -0.24 -5.04 -2.84
C LEU A 33 -1.23 -4.10 -3.56
N GLY A 34 -2.50 -4.11 -3.16
CA GLY A 34 -3.51 -3.18 -3.68
C GLY A 34 -3.16 -1.71 -3.43
N PHE A 35 -2.67 -1.37 -2.24
CA PHE A 35 -2.21 -0.01 -1.94
C PHE A 35 -1.02 0.42 -2.79
N ILE A 36 -0.08 -0.48 -3.07
CA ILE A 36 1.02 -0.18 -4.00
C ILE A 36 0.50 0.08 -5.41
N ALA A 37 -0.42 -0.74 -5.91
CA ALA A 37 -1.01 -0.54 -7.24
C ALA A 37 -1.68 0.83 -7.37
N ILE A 38 -2.47 1.22 -6.36
CA ILE A 38 -3.13 2.55 -6.32
C ILE A 38 -2.08 3.66 -6.22
N ALA A 39 -1.05 3.50 -5.39
CA ALA A 39 0.02 4.49 -5.26
C ALA A 39 0.72 4.75 -6.60
N VAL A 40 0.99 3.71 -7.38
CA VAL A 40 1.59 3.81 -8.72
C VAL A 40 0.69 4.57 -9.68
N VAL A 41 -0.63 4.34 -9.65
CA VAL A 41 -1.59 5.11 -10.47
C VAL A 41 -1.53 6.60 -10.11
N PHE A 42 -1.55 6.94 -8.82
CA PHE A 42 -1.47 8.33 -8.35
C PHE A 42 -0.11 9.01 -8.65
N LEU A 43 0.96 8.24 -8.78
CA LEU A 43 2.28 8.76 -9.19
C LEU A 43 2.36 9.00 -10.70
N ASN A 44 1.64 8.22 -11.51
CA ASN A 44 1.66 8.29 -12.97
C ASN A 44 0.59 9.23 -13.56
N GLU A 45 -0.44 9.61 -12.81
CA GLU A 45 -1.35 10.67 -13.22
C GLU A 45 -0.67 12.04 -13.21
N LYS A 46 -0.46 12.60 -14.41
CA LYS A 46 0.02 13.99 -14.60
C LYS A 46 -0.93 15.04 -13.99
#